data_AF-A0A327XWT7-F1
#
_entry.id   AF-A0A327XWT7-F1
#
_cell.length_a   1.000
_cell.length_b   1.000
_cell.length_c   1.000
_cell.angle_alpha   90.00
_cell.angle_beta   90.00
_cell.angle_gamma   90.00
#
_symmetry.space_group_name_H-M   'P 1'
#
loop_
_entity.id
_entity.type
_entity.pdbx_description
1 polymer ?
#
loop_
_entity_poly.entity_id
_entity_poly.type
_entity_poly.pdbx_seq_one_letter_code
_entity_poly.pdbx_strand_id
1 'polypeptide(L)'
;MNCQFRTSRRDAGQCLSDDSVAARRAGDACPRARRSAVAFPGTRRSADDGFSLLELMVVVVILSLLAVVIVPRVIDRPDQARVARARADIAAITSAVNLYRLDNFRYPTTEQGLSALVSPPATDPVPANWASNGYMDRMPVDPWGQPYQYLAPGVHGDFDIFSYGADAVSGGSGTDADIGSWAIQ
;
A
#
# COMPACT_ATOMS: atom_id res chain seq x y z
N MET A 1 34.92 19.79 -18.52
CA MET A 1 34.67 19.83 -17.06
C MET A 1 34.26 18.44 -16.61
N ASN A 2 34.96 17.83 -15.66
CA ASN A 2 34.35 16.79 -14.83
C ASN A 2 34.96 16.84 -13.43
N CYS A 3 34.10 17.14 -12.46
CA CYS A 3 34.44 17.29 -11.05
C CYS A 3 34.56 15.94 -10.36
N GLN A 4 35.52 15.87 -9.45
CA GLN A 4 35.77 14.79 -8.51
C GLN A 4 34.61 14.62 -7.52
N PHE A 5 34.38 13.39 -7.06
CA PHE A 5 34.02 13.14 -5.66
C PHE A 5 34.67 11.86 -5.15
N ARG A 6 35.27 11.98 -3.98
CA ARG A 6 36.15 11.03 -3.28
C ARG A 6 35.39 10.46 -2.09
N THR A 7 35.27 9.14 -1.97
CA THR A 7 35.06 8.42 -0.68
C THR A 7 35.71 7.02 -0.83
N SER A 8 36.94 6.81 -0.38
CA SER A 8 37.31 6.25 0.93
C SER A 8 36.64 4.92 1.28
N ARG A 9 37.23 3.80 0.85
CA ARG A 9 37.12 2.50 1.52
C ARG A 9 38.53 1.99 1.79
N ARG A 10 38.88 1.87 3.07
CA ARG A 10 40.17 1.36 3.53
C ARG A 10 40.21 -0.15 3.34
N ASP A 11 41.29 -0.59 2.71
CA ASP A 11 41.74 -1.97 2.59
C ASP A 11 42.08 -2.56 3.97
N ALA A 12 41.59 -3.77 4.23
CA ALA A 12 42.10 -4.64 5.27
C ALA A 12 43.20 -5.50 4.65
N GLY A 13 44.42 -5.32 5.16
CA GLY A 13 45.63 -5.97 4.70
C GLY A 13 45.72 -7.46 5.02
N GLN A 14 46.47 -8.12 4.15
CA GLN A 14 47.04 -9.47 4.26
C GLN A 14 48.12 -9.57 5.34
N CYS A 15 48.42 -10.81 5.78
CA CYS A 15 49.76 -11.42 5.99
C CYS A 15 49.55 -12.81 6.64
N LEU A 16 49.80 -13.93 5.95
CA LEU A 16 51.08 -14.67 5.79
C LEU A 16 51.56 -15.32 7.10
N SER A 17 51.53 -16.66 7.17
CA SER A 17 52.70 -17.58 7.12
C SER A 17 53.11 -17.98 8.56
N ASP A 18 53.67 -19.14 8.92
CA ASP A 18 54.30 -20.27 8.25
C ASP A 18 54.34 -21.47 9.21
N ASP A 19 54.67 -22.62 8.63
CA ASP A 19 55.09 -23.94 9.15
C ASP A 19 55.76 -24.02 10.53
N SER A 20 55.65 -25.20 11.18
CA SER A 20 56.82 -25.97 11.68
C SER A 20 56.44 -27.28 12.40
N VAL A 21 56.87 -28.39 11.80
CA VAL A 21 57.01 -29.73 12.37
C VAL A 21 58.17 -29.76 13.37
N ALA A 22 58.01 -30.37 14.55
CA ALA A 22 59.12 -31.02 15.27
C ALA A 22 58.64 -31.94 16.40
N ALA A 23 58.88 -33.24 16.22
CA ALA A 23 58.89 -34.24 17.27
C ALA A 23 60.14 -34.11 18.16
N ARG A 24 60.04 -34.52 19.45
CA ARG A 24 60.96 -35.48 20.12
C ARG A 24 60.75 -35.55 21.64
N ARG A 25 60.54 -36.80 22.08
CA ARG A 25 61.19 -37.55 23.17
C ARG A 25 61.29 -36.98 24.59
N ALA A 26 60.75 -37.82 25.49
CA ALA A 26 61.38 -38.42 26.67
C ALA A 26 61.71 -37.54 27.88
N GLY A 27 61.39 -38.07 29.05
CA GLY A 27 62.03 -37.66 30.30
C GLY A 27 61.05 -37.49 31.45
N ASP A 28 61.13 -38.45 32.36
CA ASP A 28 61.15 -38.19 33.80
C ASP A 28 59.84 -38.21 34.59
N ALA A 29 59.79 -39.25 35.42
CA ALA A 29 59.01 -39.35 36.63
C ALA A 29 59.26 -38.17 37.58
N CYS A 30 58.22 -37.72 38.28
CA CYS A 30 58.24 -37.60 39.75
C CYS A 30 56.83 -37.28 40.29
N PRO A 31 56.51 -37.65 41.54
CA PRO A 31 55.14 -37.89 42.00
C PRO A 31 54.54 -36.75 42.83
N ARG A 32 53.25 -36.96 43.16
CA ARG A 32 52.48 -36.38 44.27
C ARG A 32 52.22 -34.86 44.23
N ALA A 33 50.96 -34.52 43.95
CA ALA A 33 50.22 -33.65 44.87
C ALA A 33 48.72 -33.85 44.68
N ARG A 34 48.06 -34.02 45.83
CA ARG A 34 46.62 -34.18 46.04
C ARG A 34 45.82 -33.17 45.20
N ARG A 35 44.85 -33.65 44.43
CA ARG A 35 43.74 -32.80 43.97
C ARG A 35 42.45 -33.43 44.43
N SER A 36 41.78 -32.69 45.30
CA SER A 36 40.45 -32.93 45.84
C SER A 36 39.51 -33.35 44.72
N ALA A 37 38.81 -34.46 44.94
CA ALA A 37 37.67 -34.83 44.13
C ALA A 37 36.61 -33.73 44.28
N VAL A 38 36.47 -32.86 43.29
CA VAL A 38 35.27 -32.05 43.14
C VAL A 38 34.23 -32.99 42.58
N ALA A 39 33.39 -33.53 43.47
CA ALA A 39 32.16 -34.18 43.09
C ALA A 39 31.29 -33.14 42.38
N PHE A 40 31.03 -33.34 41.09
CA PHE A 40 29.97 -32.61 40.39
C PHE A 40 28.67 -33.39 40.58
N PRO A 41 27.75 -32.92 41.45
CA PRO A 41 26.48 -33.58 41.61
C PRO A 41 25.61 -33.35 40.37
N GLY A 42 25.18 -34.47 39.79
CA GLY A 42 23.82 -34.66 39.31
C GLY A 42 23.40 -33.87 38.08
N THR A 43 23.23 -34.59 36.97
CA THR A 43 22.28 -34.27 35.92
C THR A 43 20.97 -33.77 36.53
N ARG A 44 20.65 -32.48 36.35
CA ARG A 44 19.31 -31.96 36.65
C ARG A 44 18.36 -32.68 35.71
N ARG A 45 17.45 -33.47 36.27
CA ARG A 45 16.28 -33.97 35.54
C ARG A 45 15.57 -32.75 34.96
N SER A 46 15.33 -32.77 33.66
CA SER A 46 14.29 -31.95 33.05
C SER A 46 13.03 -32.17 33.86
N ALA A 47 12.57 -31.14 34.56
CA ALA A 47 11.23 -31.15 35.10
C ALA A 47 10.32 -31.07 33.87
N ASP A 48 9.74 -32.21 33.50
CA ASP A 48 8.56 -32.20 32.64
C ASP A 48 7.43 -31.59 33.49
N ASP A 49 7.41 -30.27 33.55
CA ASP A 49 6.33 -29.49 34.14
C ASP A 49 5.10 -29.65 33.23
N GLY A 50 4.26 -30.62 33.57
CA GLY A 50 2.97 -30.82 32.92
C GLY A 50 2.04 -29.63 33.17
N PHE A 51 1.43 -29.12 32.11
CA PHE A 51 0.40 -28.08 32.18
C PHE A 51 -0.68 -28.43 33.20
N SER A 52 -1.03 -27.49 34.07
CA SER A 52 -2.14 -27.69 35.00
C SER A 52 -3.48 -27.46 34.29
N LEU A 53 -4.51 -28.23 34.65
CA LEU A 53 -5.85 -28.05 34.08
C LEU A 53 -6.41 -26.65 34.35
N LEU A 54 -6.08 -26.08 35.51
CA LEU A 54 -6.52 -24.75 35.91
C LEU A 54 -5.90 -23.65 35.03
N GLU A 55 -4.63 -23.81 34.64
CA GLU A 55 -3.93 -22.88 33.74
C GLU A 55 -4.63 -22.79 32.37
N LEU A 56 -5.06 -23.93 31.82
CA LEU A 56 -5.83 -23.93 30.58
C LEU A 56 -7.24 -23.35 30.77
N MET A 57 -7.90 -23.61 31.91
CA MET A 57 -9.24 -23.07 32.20
C MET A 57 -9.25 -21.55 32.22
N VAL A 58 -8.31 -20.92 32.93
CA VAL A 58 -8.23 -19.46 33.02
C VAL A 58 -7.95 -18.84 31.64
N VAL A 59 -7.07 -19.47 30.85
CA VAL A 59 -6.74 -18.99 29.51
C VAL A 59 -7.96 -19.02 28.58
N VAL A 60 -8.71 -20.12 28.52
CA VAL A 60 -9.90 -20.18 27.64
C VAL A 60 -11.02 -19.25 28.11
N VAL A 61 -11.15 -19.01 29.42
CA VAL A 61 -12.09 -18.03 29.97
C VAL A 61 -11.73 -16.62 29.50
N ILE A 62 -10.48 -16.20 29.65
CA ILE A 62 -10.06 -14.86 29.21
C ILE A 62 -10.18 -14.71 27.69
N LEU A 63 -9.84 -15.74 26.91
CA LEU A 63 -10.02 -15.73 25.45
C LEU A 63 -11.49 -15.60 25.05
N SER A 64 -12.41 -16.28 25.76
CA SER A 64 -13.85 -16.17 25.49
C SER A 64 -14.40 -14.76 25.74
N LEU A 65 -13.91 -14.09 26.78
CA LEU A 65 -14.30 -12.71 27.11
C LEU A 65 -13.73 -11.72 26.10
N LEU A 66 -12.46 -11.88 25.74
CA LEU A 66 -11.80 -11.00 24.77
C LEU A 66 -12.40 -11.15 23.36
N ALA A 67 -12.77 -12.36 22.94
CA ALA A 67 -13.32 -12.62 21.61
C ALA A 67 -14.54 -11.74 21.25
N VAL A 68 -15.35 -11.35 22.25
CA VAL A 68 -16.52 -10.48 22.05
C VAL A 68 -16.12 -9.05 21.68
N VAL A 69 -14.95 -8.59 22.12
CA VAL A 69 -14.53 -7.18 22.04
C VAL A 69 -13.67 -6.88 20.81
N ILE A 70 -12.98 -7.87 20.25
CA ILE A 70 -12.01 -7.70 19.15
C ILE A 70 -12.62 -7.56 17.75
N VAL A 71 -13.94 -7.38 17.64
CA VAL A 71 -14.64 -7.21 16.34
C VAL A 71 -15.00 -5.75 16.03
N PRO A 72 -14.25 -4.69 16.40
CA PRO A 72 -14.73 -3.35 16.11
C PRO A 72 -14.93 -3.19 14.59
N ARG A 73 -16.20 -3.08 14.19
CA ARG A 73 -16.63 -2.96 12.80
C ARG A 73 -16.26 -1.58 12.29
N VAL A 74 -15.13 -1.50 11.59
CA VAL A 74 -14.75 -0.35 10.76
C VAL A 74 -15.48 -0.49 9.42
N ILE A 75 -16.80 -0.34 9.39
CA ILE A 75 -17.53 -0.42 8.10
C ILE A 75 -18.52 0.74 7.85
N ASP A 76 -18.97 1.51 8.86
CA ASP A 76 -20.13 2.41 8.65
C ASP A 76 -19.82 3.92 8.62
N ARG A 77 -18.55 4.34 8.70
CA ARG A 77 -18.12 5.74 8.40
C ARG A 77 -17.46 6.00 7.03
N PRO A 78 -17.23 5.04 6.12
CA PRO A 78 -16.63 5.35 4.83
C PRO A 78 -17.63 6.00 3.87
N ASP A 79 -18.93 5.85 4.06
CA ASP A 79 -19.89 6.14 2.98
C ASP A 79 -20.07 7.64 2.68
N GLN A 80 -20.22 8.49 3.69
CA GLN A 80 -20.23 9.94 3.47
C GLN A 80 -18.88 10.45 2.93
N ALA A 81 -17.78 9.84 3.37
CA ALA A 81 -16.44 10.17 2.90
C ALA A 81 -16.23 9.74 1.43
N ARG A 82 -16.81 8.60 1.02
CA ARG A 82 -16.87 8.13 -0.37
C ARG A 82 -17.65 9.12 -1.22
N VAL A 83 -18.87 9.48 -0.82
CA VAL A 83 -19.69 10.47 -1.54
C VAL A 83 -18.93 11.81 -1.67
N ALA A 84 -18.31 12.29 -0.59
CA ALA A 84 -17.53 13.53 -0.63
C ALA A 84 -16.32 13.43 -1.57
N ARG A 85 -15.60 12.30 -1.57
CA ARG A 85 -14.50 12.04 -2.50
C ARG A 85 -15.00 12.01 -3.94
N ALA A 86 -16.10 11.31 -4.22
CA ALA A 86 -16.68 11.27 -5.56
C ALA A 86 -17.03 12.66 -6.08
N ARG A 87 -17.61 13.52 -5.23
CA ARG A 87 -17.91 14.92 -5.58
C ARG A 87 -16.65 15.73 -5.87
N ALA A 88 -15.60 15.57 -5.07
CA ALA A 88 -14.33 16.26 -5.29
C ALA A 88 -13.67 15.81 -6.61
N ASP A 89 -13.69 14.51 -6.90
CA ASP A 89 -13.16 13.95 -8.15
C ASP A 89 -13.95 14.49 -9.35
N ILE A 90 -15.29 14.51 -9.30
CA ILE A 90 -16.14 15.09 -10.36
C ILE A 90 -15.83 16.58 -10.56
N ALA A 91 -15.63 17.36 -9.49
CA ALA A 91 -15.27 18.77 -9.59
C ALA A 91 -13.90 18.98 -10.28
N ALA A 92 -12.92 18.12 -9.98
CA ALA A 92 -11.62 18.14 -10.64
C ALA A 92 -11.73 17.78 -12.13
N ILE A 93 -12.50 16.74 -12.49
CA ILE A 93 -12.73 16.34 -13.88
C ILE A 93 -13.46 17.45 -14.64
N THR A 94 -14.50 18.04 -14.03
CA THR A 94 -15.26 19.17 -14.60
C THR A 94 -14.33 20.34 -14.94
N SER A 95 -13.39 20.66 -14.04
CA SER A 95 -12.40 21.71 -14.26
C SER A 95 -11.47 21.38 -15.43
N ALA A 96 -11.02 20.14 -15.57
CA ALA A 96 -10.19 19.67 -16.68
C ALA A 96 -10.95 19.69 -18.02
N VAL A 97 -12.22 19.27 -18.04
CA VAL A 97 -13.09 19.33 -19.22
C VAL A 97 -13.32 20.78 -19.67
N ASN A 98 -13.51 21.70 -18.72
CA ASN A 98 -13.62 23.12 -19.03
C ASN A 98 -12.32 23.69 -19.60
N LEU A 99 -11.16 23.30 -19.07
CA LEU A 99 -9.87 23.70 -19.62
C LEU A 99 -9.67 23.16 -21.04
N TYR A 100 -10.05 21.91 -21.30
CA TYR A 100 -10.04 21.33 -22.65
C TYR A 100 -10.87 22.18 -23.63
N ARG A 101 -12.06 22.64 -23.20
CA ARG A 101 -12.91 23.54 -24.01
C ARG A 101 -12.25 24.89 -24.25
N LEU A 102 -11.51 25.45 -23.29
CA LEU A 102 -10.84 26.73 -23.48
C LEU A 102 -9.80 26.68 -24.61
N ASP A 103 -9.06 25.57 -24.71
CA ASP A 103 -8.01 25.43 -25.73
C ASP A 103 -8.55 24.98 -27.09
N ASN A 104 -9.52 24.07 -27.09
CA ASN A 104 -10.02 23.40 -28.29
C ASN A 104 -11.37 23.96 -28.77
N PHE A 105 -11.93 24.93 -28.05
CA PHE A 105 -13.24 25.56 -28.29
C PHE A 105 -14.43 24.60 -28.28
N ARG A 106 -14.24 23.35 -27.83
CA ARG A 106 -15.27 22.30 -27.77
C ARG A 106 -15.00 21.36 -26.61
N TYR A 107 -16.05 20.70 -26.14
CA TYR A 107 -15.91 19.60 -25.20
C TYR A 107 -15.48 18.31 -25.91
N PRO A 108 -14.83 17.37 -25.21
CA PRO A 108 -14.62 16.01 -25.72
C PRO A 108 -15.95 15.37 -26.09
N THR A 109 -15.98 14.57 -27.15
CA THR A 109 -17.20 13.81 -27.51
C THR A 109 -17.39 12.62 -26.57
N THR A 110 -18.60 12.06 -26.52
CA THR A 110 -18.86 10.85 -25.73
C THR A 110 -18.02 9.64 -26.19
N GLU A 111 -17.73 9.55 -27.50
CA GLU A 111 -16.87 8.50 -28.07
C GLU A 111 -15.40 8.67 -27.68
N GLN A 112 -14.92 9.91 -27.57
CA GLN A 112 -13.59 10.21 -27.05
C GLN A 112 -13.54 9.96 -25.53
N GLY A 113 -14.62 10.32 -24.82
CA GLY A 113 -14.76 10.13 -23.38
C GLY A 113 -13.77 10.96 -22.55
N LEU A 114 -13.64 10.60 -21.28
CA LEU A 114 -12.73 11.26 -20.32
C LEU A 114 -11.25 10.93 -20.57
N SER A 115 -10.95 9.92 -21.39
CA SER A 115 -9.56 9.59 -21.75
C SER A 115 -8.89 10.69 -22.57
N ALA A 116 -9.67 11.51 -23.28
CA ALA A 116 -9.20 12.69 -24.01
C ALA A 116 -8.55 13.77 -23.12
N LEU A 117 -8.79 13.71 -21.80
CA LEU A 117 -8.17 14.62 -20.82
C LEU A 117 -6.75 14.19 -20.45
N VAL A 118 -6.43 12.89 -20.57
CA VAL A 118 -5.13 12.32 -20.19
C VAL A 118 -4.23 12.15 -21.41
N SER A 119 -4.77 11.64 -22.51
CA SER A 119 -4.03 11.43 -23.76
C SER A 119 -4.76 12.06 -24.94
N PRO A 120 -4.03 12.48 -25.99
CA PRO A 120 -4.65 13.06 -27.16
C PRO A 120 -5.58 12.03 -27.83
N PRO A 121 -6.86 12.38 -28.10
CA PRO A 121 -7.77 11.46 -28.76
C PRO A 121 -7.37 11.29 -30.24
N ALA A 122 -7.37 10.04 -30.70
CA ALA A 122 -7.14 9.70 -32.11
C ALA A 122 -8.44 9.72 -32.94
N THR A 123 -9.59 9.75 -32.27
CA THR A 123 -10.92 9.75 -32.90
C THR A 123 -11.32 11.16 -33.30
N ASP A 124 -11.92 11.29 -34.48
CA ASP A 124 -12.45 12.56 -34.94
C ASP A 124 -13.56 13.09 -34.02
N PRO A 125 -13.61 14.41 -33.76
CA PRO A 125 -12.71 15.45 -34.25
C PRO A 125 -11.40 15.54 -33.45
N VAL A 126 -10.26 15.44 -34.15
CA VAL A 126 -8.94 15.57 -33.51
C VAL A 126 -8.72 17.03 -33.04
N PRO A 127 -8.39 17.25 -31.76
CA PRO A 127 -8.12 18.58 -31.21
C PRO A 127 -6.88 19.21 -31.84
N ALA A 128 -7.01 20.43 -32.37
CA ALA A 128 -5.89 21.14 -32.97
C ALA A 128 -4.90 21.69 -31.92
N ASN A 129 -5.38 22.05 -30.73
CA ASN A 129 -4.62 22.70 -29.66
C ASN A 129 -4.65 21.86 -28.36
N TRP A 130 -4.42 20.55 -28.46
CA TRP A 130 -4.35 19.72 -27.27
C TRP A 130 -3.09 20.05 -26.45
N ALA A 131 -3.25 20.32 -25.16
CA ALA A 131 -2.16 20.68 -24.26
C ALA A 131 -1.11 19.56 -24.19
N SER A 132 0.17 19.85 -24.46
CA SER A 132 1.23 18.81 -24.57
C SER A 132 1.43 17.95 -23.32
N ASN A 133 1.06 18.46 -22.15
CA ASN A 133 1.10 17.77 -20.86
C ASN A 133 -0.26 17.17 -20.44
N GLY A 134 -1.30 17.27 -21.28
CA GLY A 134 -2.66 16.88 -20.96
C GLY A 134 -3.36 17.82 -19.99
N TYR A 135 -4.63 17.53 -19.73
CA TYR A 135 -5.52 18.28 -18.83
C TYR A 135 -5.59 17.65 -17.43
N MET A 136 -5.15 16.39 -17.31
CA MET A 136 -5.11 15.65 -16.05
C MET A 136 -4.02 14.58 -16.10
N ASP A 137 -3.28 14.40 -15.00
CA ASP A 137 -2.18 13.43 -14.93
C ASP A 137 -2.65 11.99 -15.09
N ARG A 138 -3.79 11.65 -14.48
CA ARG A 138 -4.40 10.32 -14.53
C ARG A 138 -5.89 10.41 -14.27
N MET A 139 -6.65 9.52 -14.89
CA MET A 139 -8.07 9.40 -14.62
C MET A 139 -8.31 8.80 -13.23
N PRO A 140 -9.00 9.49 -12.31
CA PRO A 140 -9.40 8.90 -11.04
C PRO A 140 -10.48 7.84 -11.28
N VAL A 141 -10.50 6.85 -10.40
CA VAL A 141 -11.58 5.86 -10.29
C VAL A 141 -12.45 6.28 -9.11
N ASP A 142 -13.75 6.05 -9.21
CA ASP A 142 -14.66 6.40 -8.14
C ASP A 142 -14.37 5.60 -6.84
N PRO A 143 -14.93 6.01 -5.70
CA PRO A 143 -14.68 5.34 -4.42
C PRO A 143 -15.14 3.88 -4.33
N TRP A 144 -15.95 3.43 -5.29
CA TRP A 144 -16.48 2.06 -5.38
C TRP A 144 -15.75 1.22 -6.43
N GLY A 145 -14.74 1.78 -7.09
CA GLY A 145 -13.89 1.08 -8.05
C GLY A 145 -14.42 1.10 -9.49
N GLN A 146 -15.45 1.89 -9.78
CA GLN A 146 -16.00 2.07 -11.12
C GLN A 146 -15.41 3.31 -11.81
N PRO A 147 -15.25 3.27 -13.15
CA PRO A 147 -14.86 4.45 -13.91
C PRO A 147 -16.00 5.48 -13.92
N TYR A 148 -15.64 6.77 -13.89
CA TYR A 148 -16.60 7.84 -14.10
C TYR A 148 -17.18 7.80 -15.51
N GLN A 149 -18.47 8.07 -15.60
CA GLN A 149 -19.20 8.18 -16.86
C GLN A 149 -19.22 9.62 -17.34
N TYR A 150 -19.23 9.77 -18.66
CA TYR A 150 -19.25 11.05 -19.32
C TYR A 150 -20.19 11.02 -20.51
N LEU A 151 -20.96 12.10 -20.66
CA LEU A 151 -21.92 12.25 -21.73
C LEU A 151 -21.91 13.70 -22.23
N ALA A 152 -21.70 13.86 -23.54
CA ALA A 152 -21.73 15.13 -24.24
C ALA A 152 -22.40 14.97 -25.62
N PRO A 153 -23.50 15.70 -25.91
CA PRO A 153 -24.16 16.69 -25.05
C PRO A 153 -24.82 16.07 -23.80
N GLY A 154 -24.73 16.76 -22.66
CA GLY A 154 -25.33 16.38 -21.37
C GLY A 154 -26.87 16.32 -21.40
N VAL A 155 -27.47 15.56 -20.48
CA VAL A 155 -28.92 15.62 -20.20
C VAL A 155 -29.24 16.86 -19.35
N HIS A 156 -28.36 17.20 -18.40
CA HIS A 156 -28.58 18.28 -17.43
C HIS A 156 -27.82 19.58 -17.78
N GLY A 157 -27.05 19.59 -18.87
CA GLY A 157 -26.28 20.74 -19.29
C GLY A 157 -25.46 20.47 -20.55
N ASP A 158 -24.38 21.23 -20.76
CA ASP A 158 -23.48 21.05 -21.90
C ASP A 158 -22.83 19.65 -21.89
N PHE A 159 -22.50 19.15 -20.70
CA PHE A 159 -21.95 17.81 -20.47
C PHE A 159 -22.34 17.32 -19.07
N ASP A 160 -22.43 16.01 -18.93
CA ASP A 160 -22.68 15.34 -17.66
C ASP A 160 -21.49 14.44 -17.30
N ILE A 161 -21.00 14.54 -16.07
CA ILE A 161 -20.03 13.61 -15.48
C ILE A 161 -20.67 13.00 -14.24
N PHE A 162 -20.70 11.68 -14.14
CA PHE A 162 -21.35 11.03 -13.02
C PHE A 162 -20.74 9.67 -12.67
N SER A 163 -21.03 9.21 -11.45
CA SER A 163 -20.81 7.85 -10.98
C SER A 163 -22.16 7.27 -10.56
N TYR A 164 -22.35 5.98 -10.82
CA TYR A 164 -23.53 5.20 -10.44
C TYR A 164 -23.60 4.88 -8.93
N GLY A 165 -22.63 5.32 -8.13
CA GLY A 165 -22.60 5.00 -6.70
C GLY A 165 -22.22 3.55 -6.41
N ALA A 166 -22.66 3.04 -5.26
CA ALA A 166 -22.18 1.76 -4.74
C ALA A 166 -22.71 0.51 -5.47
N ASP A 167 -23.89 0.60 -6.10
CA ASP A 167 -24.53 -0.52 -6.79
C ASP A 167 -24.12 -0.62 -8.28
N ALA A 168 -23.42 0.39 -8.79
CA ALA A 168 -23.01 0.52 -10.18
C ALA A 168 -24.19 0.52 -11.19
N VAL A 169 -25.40 0.90 -10.73
CA VAL A 169 -26.61 0.98 -11.54
C VAL A 169 -27.11 2.42 -11.54
N SER A 170 -27.73 2.86 -12.63
CA SER A 170 -28.38 4.18 -12.64
C SER A 170 -29.56 4.21 -11.68
N GLY A 171 -29.62 5.26 -10.87
CA GLY A 171 -30.69 5.54 -9.94
C GLY A 171 -30.23 5.36 -8.50
N GLY A 172 -30.95 4.52 -7.75
CA GLY A 172 -30.64 4.21 -6.36
C GLY A 172 -30.98 5.31 -5.34
N SER A 173 -30.64 5.06 -4.08
CA SER A 173 -30.87 5.98 -2.97
C SER A 173 -29.74 5.90 -1.94
N GLY A 174 -29.49 6.98 -1.21
CA GLY A 174 -28.42 7.01 -0.21
C GLY A 174 -27.03 6.88 -0.85
N THR A 175 -26.32 5.79 -0.55
CA THR A 175 -24.99 5.48 -1.10
C THR A 175 -25.02 4.93 -2.52
N ASP A 176 -26.18 4.43 -2.92
CA ASP A 176 -26.42 3.84 -4.22
C ASP A 176 -26.97 4.91 -5.18
N ALA A 177 -27.14 6.14 -4.70
CA ALA A 177 -27.63 7.24 -5.52
C ALA A 177 -26.56 7.69 -6.52
N ASP A 178 -26.99 7.93 -7.77
CA ASP A 178 -26.17 8.57 -8.79
C ASP A 178 -25.59 9.91 -8.29
N ILE A 179 -24.27 10.07 -8.41
CA ILE A 179 -23.58 11.31 -8.08
C ILE A 179 -23.08 11.93 -9.38
N GLY A 180 -23.69 13.03 -9.78
CA GLY A 180 -23.36 13.73 -11.01
C GLY A 180 -22.96 15.20 -10.83
N SER A 181 -22.35 15.76 -11.87
CA SER A 181 -21.96 17.17 -11.98
C SER A 181 -23.12 18.12 -11.71
N TRP A 182 -24.35 17.74 -12.08
CA TRP A 182 -25.57 18.51 -11.84
C TRP A 182 -25.92 18.70 -10.35
N ALA A 183 -25.41 17.85 -9.47
CA ALA A 183 -25.68 17.91 -8.03
C ALA A 183 -24.60 18.64 -7.23
N ILE A 184 -23.54 19.12 -7.88
CA ILE A 184 -22.32 19.67 -7.25
C ILE A 184 -22.23 21.21 -7.41
N GLN A 185 -23.27 21.84 -7.95
CA GLN A 185 -23.27 23.25 -8.30
C GLN A 185 -23.32 24.20 -7.09
#